data_AF-A0A7V3X785-F1
#
_entry.id   AF-A0A7V3X785-F1
#
_cell.length_a   1.000
_cell.length_b   1.000
_cell.length_c   1.000
_cell.angle_alpha   90.00
_cell.angle_beta   90.00
_cell.angle_gamma   90.00
#
_symmetry.space_group_name_H-M   'P 1'
#
loop_
_entity.id
_entity.type
_entity.pdbx_description
1 polymer ?
#
loop_
_entity_poly.entity_id
_entity_poly.type
_entity_poly.pdbx_seq_one_letter_code
_entity_poly.pdbx_strand_id
1 'polypeptide(L)'
;MRQSILFARTKKEIFQKDVPISFSYLTRGDFIEASISGVYRLLPLGLRVHRKIENIIRKEMEKLGAQEVYLPALQKKELWLKTNRWKEIDPPLFIFKDRHQKEIALAPTHEEEIVEIVKKRVTSYKDLPIYLFQIQTKFRNELRASGGLLRTREFLMKDLYSFHASQKDLENFYQKVKKAYFEIFKKCKLKVI
;
A
#
# COMPACT_ATOMS: atom_id res chain seq x y z
N MET A 1 20.78 17.66 -9.07
CA MET A 1 20.60 17.10 -10.42
C MET A 1 20.28 18.25 -11.35
N ARG A 2 21.10 18.48 -12.38
CA ARG A 2 20.87 19.52 -13.38
C ARG A 2 19.68 19.11 -14.28
N GLN A 3 18.87 20.07 -14.72
CA GLN A 3 17.72 19.76 -15.57
C GLN A 3 18.13 19.19 -16.93
N SER A 4 19.30 19.59 -17.45
CA SER A 4 19.83 19.11 -18.73
C SER A 4 20.08 17.60 -18.80
N ILE A 5 20.18 16.91 -17.67
CA ILE A 5 20.36 15.45 -17.58
C ILE A 5 19.16 14.74 -16.92
N LEU A 6 18.09 15.47 -16.62
CA LEU A 6 16.88 14.90 -16.04
C LEU A 6 16.09 14.17 -17.12
N PHE A 7 15.77 12.90 -16.89
CA PHE A 7 14.80 12.17 -17.70
C PHE A 7 13.39 12.61 -17.33
N ALA A 8 12.97 13.76 -17.88
CA ALA A 8 11.60 14.26 -17.80
C ALA A 8 11.28 15.14 -19.02
N ARG A 9 10.09 15.00 -19.60
CA ARG A 9 9.57 15.83 -20.70
C ARG A 9 8.16 16.34 -20.39
N THR A 10 8.08 17.59 -19.95
CA THR A 10 6.79 18.23 -19.69
C THR A 10 5.97 18.45 -20.95
N LYS A 11 4.65 18.32 -20.84
CA LYS A 11 3.70 18.57 -21.95
C LYS A 11 3.16 20.00 -21.89
N LYS A 12 3.03 20.65 -23.04
CA LYS A 12 2.43 22.01 -23.12
C LYS A 12 0.93 21.96 -22.79
N GLU A 13 0.24 21.04 -23.44
CA GLU A 13 -1.21 20.87 -23.37
C GLU A 13 -1.61 19.87 -22.29
N ILE A 14 -2.78 20.12 -21.70
CA ILE A 14 -3.45 19.19 -20.79
C ILE A 14 -4.43 18.40 -21.64
N PHE A 15 -4.21 17.09 -21.78
CA PHE A 15 -5.17 16.21 -22.44
C PHE A 15 -5.78 15.26 -21.42
N GLN A 16 -7.04 15.51 -21.07
CA GLN A 16 -8.14 14.53 -21.08
C GLN A 16 -9.38 15.18 -20.41
N LYS A 17 -10.53 15.04 -21.09
CA LYS A 17 -11.84 15.35 -20.52
C LYS A 17 -12.19 14.25 -19.50
N ASP A 18 -12.93 14.58 -18.45
CA ASP A 18 -13.44 13.62 -17.46
C ASP A 18 -12.39 12.91 -16.57
N VAL A 19 -11.23 13.53 -16.33
CA VAL A 19 -10.22 13.06 -15.35
C VAL A 19 -9.98 14.10 -14.24
N PRO A 20 -9.61 13.68 -13.01
CA PRO A 20 -9.26 14.62 -11.94
C PRO A 20 -8.08 15.51 -12.33
N ILE A 21 -8.12 16.75 -11.85
CA ILE A 21 -7.07 17.74 -12.14
C ILE A 21 -5.68 17.29 -11.66
N SER A 22 -5.61 16.49 -10.59
CA SER A 22 -4.36 15.89 -10.09
C SER A 22 -3.71 14.98 -11.13
N PHE A 23 -4.49 14.18 -11.84
CA PHE A 23 -3.99 13.30 -12.90
C PHE A 23 -3.44 14.11 -14.08
N SER A 24 -4.17 15.16 -14.48
CA SER A 24 -3.73 16.11 -15.51
C SER A 24 -2.37 16.73 -15.16
N TYR A 25 -2.20 17.23 -13.93
CA TYR A 25 -0.93 17.84 -13.52
C TYR A 25 0.22 16.82 -13.43
N LEU A 26 -0.03 15.63 -12.90
CA LEU A 26 0.99 14.59 -12.78
C LEU A 26 1.48 14.11 -14.16
N THR A 27 0.58 13.96 -15.13
CA THR A 27 0.94 13.56 -16.50
C THR A 27 1.59 14.70 -17.27
N ARG A 28 1.10 15.94 -17.13
CA ARG A 28 1.70 17.12 -17.77
C ARG A 28 3.12 17.39 -17.28
N GLY A 29 3.35 17.21 -15.98
CA GLY A 29 4.65 17.39 -15.34
C GLY A 29 5.61 16.21 -15.49
N ASP A 30 5.21 15.15 -16.19
CA ASP A 30 5.99 13.92 -16.39
C ASP A 30 6.38 13.22 -15.07
N PHE A 31 5.44 13.19 -14.11
CA PHE A 31 5.58 12.48 -12.85
C PHE A 31 5.12 11.02 -12.98
N ILE A 32 4.10 10.79 -13.80
CA ILE A 32 3.50 9.47 -14.02
C ILE A 32 3.20 9.23 -15.49
N GLU A 33 3.19 7.95 -15.86
CA GLU A 33 2.73 7.49 -17.18
C GLU A 33 1.83 6.28 -16.99
N ALA A 34 0.70 6.22 -17.71
CA ALA A 34 -0.16 5.04 -17.71
C ALA A 34 0.52 3.87 -18.47
N SER A 35 0.50 2.68 -17.88
CA SER A 35 0.97 1.44 -18.51
C SER A 35 -0.18 0.66 -19.12
N ILE A 36 -1.12 0.27 -18.26
CA ILE A 36 -2.42 -0.31 -18.61
C ILE A 36 -3.48 0.35 -17.72
N SER A 37 -4.77 0.08 -17.97
CA SER A 37 -5.85 0.63 -17.14
C SER A 37 -5.63 0.33 -15.65
N GLY A 38 -5.46 1.39 -14.85
CA GLY A 38 -5.22 1.28 -13.42
C GLY A 38 -3.79 0.87 -13.01
N VAL A 39 -2.80 0.95 -13.90
CA VAL A 39 -1.39 0.68 -13.56
C VAL A 39 -0.53 1.80 -14.12
N TYR A 40 0.33 2.37 -13.28
CA TYR A 40 1.11 3.57 -13.61
C TYR A 40 2.59 3.36 -13.35
N ARG A 41 3.42 3.90 -14.24
CA ARG A 41 4.85 4.09 -14.01
C ARG A 41 5.05 5.37 -13.21
N LEU A 42 5.83 5.29 -12.15
CA LEU A 42 6.35 6.49 -11.47
C LEU A 42 7.67 6.89 -12.13
N LEU A 43 7.63 8.00 -12.86
CA LEU A 43 8.80 8.58 -13.53
C LEU A 43 9.72 9.25 -12.48
N PRO A 44 10.95 9.70 -12.83
CA PRO A 44 11.94 10.14 -11.85
C PRO A 44 11.44 11.19 -10.84
N LEU A 45 10.63 12.15 -11.29
CA LEU A 45 10.04 13.16 -10.40
C LEU A 45 8.95 12.57 -9.49
N GLY A 46 8.06 11.74 -10.04
CA GLY A 46 7.03 11.01 -9.30
C GLY A 46 7.62 10.11 -8.22
N LEU A 47 8.61 9.29 -8.58
CA LEU A 47 9.28 8.38 -7.66
C LEU A 47 10.00 9.13 -6.53
N ARG A 48 10.59 10.30 -6.81
CA ARG A 48 11.22 11.14 -5.78
C ARG A 48 10.20 11.68 -4.76
N VAL A 49 9.04 12.12 -5.21
CA VAL A 49 7.95 12.56 -4.31
C VAL A 49 7.43 11.37 -3.51
N HIS A 50 7.20 10.24 -4.17
CA HIS A 50 6.74 9.02 -3.54
C HIS A 50 7.65 8.59 -2.37
N ARG A 51 8.96 8.48 -2.60
CA ARG A 51 9.95 8.15 -1.56
C ARG A 51 9.96 9.13 -0.38
N LYS A 52 9.69 10.41 -0.62
CA LYS A 52 9.55 11.40 0.46
C LYS A 52 8.33 11.11 1.32
N ILE A 53 7.21 10.76 0.71
CA ILE A 53 5.97 10.39 1.42
C ILE A 53 6.19 9.10 2.22
N GLU A 54 6.80 8.07 1.62
CA GLU A 54 7.14 6.83 2.32
C GLU A 54 8.01 7.10 3.55
N ASN A 55 9.03 7.96 3.43
CA ASN A 55 9.90 8.31 4.54
C ASN A 55 9.19 9.08 5.66
N ILE A 56 8.19 9.90 5.34
CA ILE A 56 7.34 10.53 6.36
C ILE A 56 6.55 9.47 7.11
N ILE A 57 5.91 8.55 6.37
CA ILE A 57 5.09 7.48 6.93
C ILE A 57 5.94 6.57 7.82
N ARG A 58 7.08 6.08 7.30
CA ARG A 58 8.02 5.20 8.00
C ARG A 58 8.43 5.77 9.35
N LYS A 59 8.85 7.04 9.38
CA LYS A 59 9.24 7.72 10.63
C LYS A 59 8.11 7.78 11.66
N GLU A 60 6.86 7.97 11.24
CA GLU A 60 5.72 7.98 12.17
C GLU A 60 5.34 6.57 12.64
N MET A 61 5.53 5.54 11.82
CA MET A 61 5.34 4.14 12.25
C MET A 61 6.42 3.69 13.23
N GLU A 62 7.68 4.02 12.97
CA GLU A 62 8.80 3.71 13.87
C GLU A 62 8.64 4.38 15.25
N LYS A 63 8.10 5.60 15.31
CA LYS A 63 7.76 6.28 16.57
C LYS A 63 6.69 5.55 17.40
N LEU A 64 5.83 4.75 16.76
CA LEU A 64 4.86 3.91 17.47
C LEU A 64 5.51 2.66 18.07
N GLY A 65 6.81 2.43 17.82
CA GLY A 65 7.49 1.18 18.13
C GLY A 65 7.18 0.07 17.13
N ALA A 66 6.62 0.40 15.95
CA ALA A 66 6.34 -0.58 14.91
C ALA A 66 7.61 -0.93 14.13
N GLN A 67 7.76 -2.22 13.83
CA GLN A 67 8.91 -2.76 13.11
C GLN A 67 8.54 -2.99 11.65
N GLU A 68 9.41 -2.54 10.73
CA GLU A 68 9.20 -2.73 9.30
C GLU A 68 9.56 -4.16 8.87
N VAL A 69 8.67 -4.79 8.12
CA VAL A 69 8.85 -6.10 7.48
C VAL A 69 8.56 -5.98 6.00
N TYR A 70 8.90 -7.01 5.22
CA TYR A 70 8.53 -7.11 3.81
C TYR A 70 7.89 -8.46 3.54
N LEU A 71 6.61 -8.46 3.18
CA LEU A 71 5.83 -9.65 2.91
C LEU A 71 5.65 -9.86 1.40
N PRO A 72 5.63 -11.11 0.92
CA PRO A 72 5.50 -11.39 -0.50
C PRO A 72 4.13 -10.95 -1.04
N ALA A 73 4.13 -10.42 -2.27
CA ALA A 73 2.90 -10.12 -3.01
C ALA A 73 2.22 -11.38 -3.52
N LEU A 74 3.00 -12.39 -3.91
CA LEU A 74 2.50 -13.67 -4.38
C LEU A 74 2.21 -14.56 -3.17
N GLN A 75 0.94 -14.94 -3.01
CA GLN A 75 0.47 -15.74 -1.90
C GLN A 75 -0.24 -16.99 -2.40
N LYS A 76 -0.06 -18.08 -1.67
CA LYS A 76 -0.66 -19.37 -2.00
C LYS A 76 -2.15 -19.41 -1.63
N LYS A 77 -2.96 -20.12 -2.41
CA LYS A 77 -4.40 -20.26 -2.16
C LYS A 77 -4.75 -20.73 -0.74
N GLU A 78 -3.97 -21.67 -0.20
CA GLU A 78 -4.25 -22.26 1.12
C GLU A 78 -4.22 -21.24 2.25
N LEU A 79 -3.52 -20.12 2.06
CA LEU A 79 -3.51 -19.03 3.02
C LEU A 79 -4.89 -18.37 3.15
N TRP A 80 -5.46 -18.00 2.01
CA TRP A 80 -6.75 -17.31 1.89
C TRP A 80 -7.96 -18.21 2.16
N LEU A 81 -7.81 -19.53 1.98
CA LEU A 81 -8.86 -20.48 2.31
C LEU A 81 -9.12 -20.55 3.82
N LYS A 82 -8.12 -20.28 4.68
CA LYS A 82 -8.30 -20.31 6.14
C LYS A 82 -9.25 -19.24 6.66
N THR A 83 -9.40 -18.14 5.92
CA THR A 83 -10.26 -17.01 6.27
C THR A 83 -11.48 -16.90 5.36
N ASN A 84 -11.70 -17.88 4.46
CA ASN A 84 -12.71 -17.88 3.40
C ASN A 84 -12.61 -16.73 2.37
N ARG A 85 -11.61 -15.85 2.51
CA ARG A 85 -11.44 -14.67 1.65
C ARG A 85 -10.99 -14.98 0.23
N TRP A 86 -10.60 -16.22 -0.08
CA TRP A 86 -10.28 -16.62 -1.46
C TRP A 86 -11.45 -16.39 -2.45
N LYS A 87 -12.69 -16.62 -2.00
CA LYS A 87 -13.90 -16.47 -2.84
C LYS A 87 -14.71 -15.22 -2.50
N GLU A 88 -14.66 -14.77 -1.26
CA GLU A 88 -15.57 -13.74 -0.74
C GLU A 88 -15.01 -12.32 -0.81
N ILE A 89 -13.69 -12.16 -1.03
CA ILE A 89 -13.08 -10.83 -1.07
C ILE A 89 -13.53 -10.04 -2.31
N ASP A 90 -13.87 -8.77 -2.10
CA ASP A 90 -14.18 -7.80 -3.15
C ASP A 90 -13.24 -6.58 -3.02
N PRO A 91 -12.60 -6.13 -4.11
CA PRO A 91 -12.54 -6.74 -5.45
C PRO A 91 -11.93 -8.15 -5.43
N PRO A 92 -12.31 -9.03 -6.40
CA PRO A 92 -11.79 -10.38 -6.45
C PRO A 92 -10.27 -10.41 -6.57
N LEU A 93 -9.66 -11.50 -6.11
CA LEU A 93 -8.22 -11.70 -6.23
C LEU A 93 -7.80 -11.80 -7.70
N PHE A 94 -6.61 -11.29 -8.01
CA PHE A 94 -5.90 -11.75 -9.20
C PHE A 94 -5.38 -13.16 -8.96
N ILE A 95 -5.98 -14.15 -9.61
CA ILE A 95 -5.65 -15.57 -9.44
C ILE A 95 -4.89 -16.08 -10.67
N PHE A 96 -3.84 -16.85 -10.44
CA PHE A 96 -3.00 -17.45 -11.47
C PHE A 96 -2.74 -18.92 -11.13
N LYS A 97 -2.42 -19.71 -12.16
CA LYS A 97 -1.80 -21.02 -11.99
C LYS A 97 -0.32 -20.90 -12.34
N ASP A 98 0.54 -21.35 -11.45
CA ASP A 98 1.96 -21.46 -11.75
C ASP A 98 2.24 -22.61 -12.74
N ARG A 99 3.50 -22.76 -13.17
CA ARG A 99 3.91 -23.85 -14.08
C ARG A 99 3.68 -25.26 -13.51
N HIS A 100 3.46 -25.38 -12.21
CA HIS A 100 3.17 -26.63 -11.51
C HIS A 100 1.67 -26.79 -11.22
N GLN A 101 0.82 -25.99 -11.86
CA GLN A 101 -0.64 -25.99 -11.70
C GLN A 101 -1.13 -25.60 -10.29
N LYS A 102 -0.28 -24.96 -9.47
CA LYS A 102 -0.68 -24.45 -8.16
C LYS A 102 -1.35 -23.10 -8.30
N GLU A 103 -2.47 -22.93 -7.61
CA GLU A 103 -3.19 -21.66 -7.58
C GLU A 103 -2.55 -20.70 -6.58
N ILE A 104 -2.20 -19.52 -7.09
CA ILE A 104 -1.61 -18.42 -6.35
C ILE A 104 -2.39 -17.14 -6.65
N ALA A 105 -2.32 -16.18 -5.75
CA ALA A 105 -2.91 -14.87 -5.92
C ALA A 105 -1.89 -13.75 -5.68
N LEU A 106 -2.10 -12.62 -6.35
CA LEU A 106 -1.48 -11.37 -5.94
C LEU A 106 -2.29 -10.74 -4.80
N ALA A 107 -1.59 -10.35 -3.74
CA ALA A 107 -2.17 -9.88 -2.50
C ALA A 107 -2.77 -8.46 -2.62
N PRO A 108 -4.08 -8.28 -2.31
CA PRO A 108 -4.69 -6.95 -2.15
C PRO A 108 -4.41 -6.31 -0.78
N THR A 109 -4.00 -7.14 0.19
CA THR A 109 -3.64 -6.85 1.59
C THR A 109 -3.00 -8.12 2.19
N HIS A 110 -2.55 -8.07 3.45
CA HIS A 110 -1.68 -9.08 4.07
C HIS A 110 -2.13 -9.56 5.45
N GLU A 111 -3.42 -9.47 5.83
CA GLU A 111 -3.87 -9.94 7.16
C GLU A 111 -3.52 -11.43 7.40
N GLU A 112 -3.73 -12.31 6.42
CA GLU A 112 -3.44 -13.73 6.55
C GLU A 112 -1.93 -14.01 6.64
N GLU A 113 -1.14 -13.35 5.79
CA GLU A 113 0.31 -13.56 5.69
C GLU A 113 1.02 -13.11 6.97
N ILE A 114 0.64 -11.95 7.50
CA ILE A 114 1.23 -11.45 8.75
C ILE A 114 0.88 -12.37 9.94
N VAL A 115 -0.34 -12.89 9.98
CA VAL A 115 -0.78 -13.84 11.03
C VAL A 115 0.02 -15.14 10.94
N GLU A 116 0.32 -15.64 9.73
CA GLU A 116 1.13 -16.85 9.56
C GLU A 116 2.55 -16.72 10.12
N ILE A 117 3.17 -15.53 10.03
CA ILE A 117 4.51 -15.32 10.58
C ILE A 117 4.49 -15.05 12.08
N VAL A 118 3.44 -14.39 12.59
CA VAL A 118 3.32 -14.04 14.00
C VAL A 118 2.97 -15.26 14.84
N LYS A 119 2.01 -16.09 14.40
CA LYS A 119 1.60 -17.29 15.16
C LYS A 119 2.72 -18.32 15.36
N LYS A 120 3.77 -18.29 14.54
CA LYS A 120 4.93 -19.17 14.66
C LYS A 120 5.94 -18.70 15.71
N ARG A 121 5.83 -17.44 16.16
CA ARG A 121 6.80 -16.76 17.02
C ARG A 121 6.21 -16.33 18.35
N VAL A 122 4.95 -15.89 18.35
CA VAL A 122 4.22 -15.52 19.55
C VAL A 122 3.60 -16.77 20.15
N THR A 123 4.08 -17.15 21.33
CA THR A 123 3.60 -18.35 22.05
C THR A 123 3.07 -18.02 23.44
N SER A 124 3.36 -16.81 23.95
CA SER A 124 2.91 -16.32 25.25
C SER A 124 2.36 -14.90 25.16
N TYR A 125 1.48 -14.53 26.09
CA TYR A 125 1.05 -13.14 26.26
C TYR A 125 2.24 -12.20 26.56
N LYS A 126 3.35 -12.73 27.07
CA LYS A 126 4.60 -11.98 27.34
C LYS A 126 5.29 -11.50 26.07
N ASP A 127 5.01 -12.13 24.93
CA ASP A 127 5.55 -11.70 23.63
C ASP A 127 4.77 -10.50 23.07
N LEU A 128 3.64 -10.12 23.68
CA LEU A 128 2.76 -9.05 23.26
C LEU A 128 2.94 -7.78 24.13
N PRO A 129 2.74 -6.58 23.56
CA PRO A 129 2.26 -6.33 22.20
C PRO A 129 3.35 -6.31 21.12
N ILE A 130 2.96 -6.61 19.87
CA ILE A 130 3.83 -6.53 18.69
C ILE A 130 3.14 -5.69 17.61
N TYR A 131 3.89 -4.80 16.98
CA TYR A 131 3.43 -3.94 15.90
C TYR A 131 4.36 -4.12 14.69
N LEU A 132 3.80 -4.58 13.57
CA LEU A 132 4.54 -4.83 12.33
C LEU A 132 3.91 -4.02 11.20
N PHE A 133 4.72 -3.44 10.33
CA PHE A 133 4.21 -2.74 9.14
C PHE A 133 5.09 -3.01 7.93
N GLN A 134 4.56 -2.75 6.75
CA GLN A 134 5.34 -2.75 5.51
C GLN A 134 4.89 -1.61 4.61
N ILE A 135 5.76 -1.21 3.67
CA ILE A 135 5.40 -0.35 2.54
C ILE A 135 5.65 -1.15 1.27
N GLN A 136 4.57 -1.62 0.62
CA GLN A 136 4.67 -2.65 -0.41
C GLN A 136 3.51 -2.56 -1.42
N THR A 137 3.77 -2.98 -2.67
CA THR A 137 2.82 -2.97 -3.79
C THR A 137 1.69 -4.00 -3.66
N LYS A 138 0.45 -3.50 -3.67
CA LYS A 138 -0.79 -4.27 -3.60
C LYS A 138 -1.47 -4.36 -4.97
N PHE A 139 -2.26 -5.41 -5.14
CA PHE A 139 -3.00 -5.68 -6.37
C PHE A 139 -4.48 -5.89 -6.07
N ARG A 140 -5.35 -5.09 -6.67
CA ARG A 140 -6.82 -5.22 -6.55
C ARG A 140 -7.42 -5.33 -7.94
N ASN A 141 -8.20 -6.39 -8.19
CA ASN A 141 -8.82 -6.60 -9.50
C ASN A 141 -10.08 -5.73 -9.66
N GLU A 142 -9.91 -4.41 -9.56
CA GLU A 142 -10.96 -3.42 -9.71
C GLU A 142 -11.64 -3.55 -11.07
N LEU A 143 -12.98 -3.62 -11.07
CA LEU A 143 -13.78 -3.64 -12.30
C LEU A 143 -13.55 -2.38 -13.15
N ARG A 144 -13.39 -1.23 -12.48
CA ARG A 144 -13.10 0.05 -13.12
C ARG A 144 -12.04 0.82 -12.33
N ALA A 145 -10.86 0.96 -12.91
CA ALA A 145 -9.88 1.94 -12.46
C ALA A 145 -10.25 3.34 -12.97
N SER A 146 -10.20 4.34 -12.10
CA SER A 146 -10.57 5.71 -12.43
C SER A 146 -9.80 6.72 -11.61
N GLY A 147 -9.76 7.97 -12.08
CA GLY A 147 -9.22 9.05 -11.28
C GLY A 147 -7.69 9.12 -11.18
N GLY A 148 -6.95 8.56 -12.14
CA GLY A 148 -5.49 8.53 -12.08
C GLY A 148 -4.99 7.59 -11.00
N LEU A 149 -4.16 8.10 -10.07
CA LEU A 149 -3.63 7.35 -8.92
C LEU A 149 -4.66 7.13 -7.79
N LEU A 150 -5.88 7.68 -7.91
CA LEU A 150 -6.89 7.60 -6.83
C LEU A 150 -7.58 6.24 -6.74
N ARG A 151 -7.81 5.56 -7.88
CA ARG A 151 -8.36 4.19 -7.93
C ARG A 151 -7.65 3.39 -9.00
N THR A 152 -6.77 2.49 -8.57
CA THR A 152 -5.87 1.72 -9.42
C THR A 152 -5.99 0.21 -9.13
N ARG A 153 -5.38 -0.60 -9.99
CA ARG A 153 -5.29 -2.06 -9.84
C ARG A 153 -3.96 -2.48 -9.22
N GLU A 154 -2.92 -1.67 -9.40
CA GLU A 154 -1.62 -1.79 -8.76
C GLU A 154 -1.29 -0.48 -8.04
N PHE A 155 -0.93 -0.55 -6.77
CA PHE A 155 -0.57 0.63 -5.97
C PHE A 155 0.28 0.29 -4.77
N LEU A 156 1.03 1.27 -4.28
CA LEU A 156 1.81 1.14 -3.06
C LEU A 156 0.94 1.45 -1.85
N MET A 157 1.02 0.60 -0.83
CA MET A 157 0.33 0.76 0.43
C MET A 157 1.31 0.61 1.58
N LYS A 158 1.15 1.47 2.60
CA LYS A 158 1.61 1.15 3.94
C LYS A 158 0.49 0.45 4.69
N ASP A 159 0.73 -0.75 5.17
CA ASP A 159 -0.17 -1.56 6.00
C ASP A 159 0.52 -1.88 7.33
N LEU A 160 -0.19 -1.67 8.45
CA LEU A 160 0.30 -1.91 9.80
C LEU A 160 -0.66 -2.87 10.50
N TYR A 161 -0.10 -3.86 11.16
CA TYR A 161 -0.81 -4.90 11.91
C TYR A 161 -0.30 -4.92 13.35
N SER A 162 -1.23 -4.95 14.30
CA SER A 162 -0.91 -4.95 15.73
C SER A 162 -1.56 -6.14 16.43
N PHE A 163 -0.79 -6.75 17.33
CA PHE A 163 -1.17 -7.93 18.08
C PHE A 163 -1.12 -7.62 19.56
N HIS A 164 -2.19 -7.95 20.29
CA HIS A 164 -2.43 -7.48 21.65
C HIS A 164 -2.96 -8.61 22.53
N ALA A 165 -2.58 -8.59 23.82
CA ALA A 165 -3.07 -9.56 24.80
C ALA A 165 -4.48 -9.24 25.31
N SER A 166 -4.98 -8.01 25.10
CA SER A 166 -6.31 -7.58 25.53
C SER A 166 -6.89 -6.51 24.63
N GLN A 167 -8.23 -6.42 24.65
CA GLN A 167 -8.99 -5.39 23.93
C GLN A 167 -8.60 -3.97 24.35
N LYS A 168 -8.36 -3.75 25.65
CA LYS A 168 -7.97 -2.44 26.18
C LYS A 168 -6.61 -1.98 25.63
N ASP A 169 -5.66 -2.89 25.48
CA ASP A 169 -4.35 -2.58 24.90
C ASP A 169 -4.47 -2.25 23.40
N LEU A 170 -5.29 -3.01 22.66
CA LEU A 170 -5.64 -2.70 21.27
C LEU A 170 -6.22 -1.30 21.12
N GLU A 171 -7.22 -0.94 21.94
CA GLU A 171 -7.88 0.37 21.87
C GLU A 171 -6.91 1.52 22.16
N ASN A 172 -6.06 1.36 23.17
CA ASN A 172 -5.02 2.33 23.49
C ASN A 172 -4.06 2.53 22.32
N PHE A 173 -3.61 1.44 21.70
CA PHE A 173 -2.72 1.50 20.55
C PHE A 173 -3.40 2.09 19.32
N TYR A 174 -4.66 1.75 19.07
CA TYR A 174 -5.46 2.32 17.97
C TYR A 174 -5.52 3.85 18.05
N GLN A 175 -5.70 4.42 19.25
CA GLN A 175 -5.67 5.88 19.42
C GLN A 175 -4.29 6.48 19.11
N LYS A 176 -3.19 5.77 19.40
CA LYS A 176 -1.83 6.20 19.02
C LYS A 176 -1.66 6.18 17.50
N VAL A 177 -2.10 5.11 16.83
CA VAL A 177 -2.07 4.99 15.35
C VAL A 177 -2.88 6.12 14.71
N LYS A 178 -4.09 6.40 15.22
CA LYS A 178 -4.94 7.51 14.75
C LYS A 178 -4.20 8.85 14.82
N LYS A 179 -3.55 9.16 15.95
CA LYS A 179 -2.73 10.38 16.10
C LYS A 179 -1.56 10.41 15.13
N ALA A 180 -0.86 9.30 14.93
CA ALA A 180 0.24 9.21 13.96
C ALA A 180 -0.24 9.50 12.53
N TYR A 181 -1.43 9.03 12.15
CA TYR A 181 -2.02 9.33 10.83
C TYR A 181 -2.28 10.82 10.65
N PHE A 182 -2.85 11.51 11.65
CA PHE A 182 -3.00 12.97 11.59
C PHE A 182 -1.67 13.69 11.42
N GLU A 183 -0.62 13.27 12.13
CA GLU A 183 0.71 13.86 11.98
C GLU A 183 1.34 13.58 10.60
N ILE A 184 1.13 12.38 10.02
CA ILE A 184 1.54 12.08 8.63
C ILE A 184 0.89 13.06 7.66
N PHE A 185 -0.44 13.21 7.71
CA PHE A 185 -1.16 14.08 6.80
C PHE A 185 -0.78 15.56 6.99
N LYS A 186 -0.62 16.00 8.24
CA LYS A 186 -0.13 17.34 8.58
C LYS A 186 1.26 17.61 8.00
N LYS A 187 2.20 16.65 8.08
CA LYS A 187 3.53 16.75 7.45
C LYS A 187 3.48 16.81 5.93
N CYS A 188 2.49 16.14 5.34
CA CYS A 188 2.17 16.24 3.92
C CYS A 188 1.40 17.53 3.57
N LYS A 189 1.11 18.40 4.54
CA LYS A 189 0.32 19.63 4.40
C LYS A 189 -1.10 19.39 3.86
N LEU A 190 -1.71 18.27 4.25
CA LEU A 190 -3.07 17.92 3.90
C LEU A 190 -4.01 18.18 5.07
N LYS A 191 -5.11 18.88 4.80
CA LYS A 191 -6.23 18.99 5.75
C LYS A 191 -7.05 17.71 5.65
N VAL A 192 -7.19 17.00 6.76
CA VAL A 192 -7.94 15.76 6.86
C VAL A 192 -8.91 15.87 8.04
N ILE A 193 -10.19 15.65 7.77
CA ILE A 193 -11.34 15.89 8.67
C ILE A 193 -11.55 17.40 8.97
#